data_AF-D2RJ74-F1
#
_entry.id   AF-D2RJ74-F1
#
_cell.length_a   1.000
_cell.length_b   1.000
_cell.length_c   1.000
_cell.angle_alpha   90.00
_cell.angle_beta   90.00
_cell.angle_gamma   90.00
#
_symmetry.space_group_name_H-M   'P 1'
#
loop_
_entity.id
_entity.type
_entity.pdbx_description
1 polymer ?
#
loop_
_entity_poly.entity_id
_entity_poly.type
_entity_poly.pdbx_seq_one_letter_code
_entity_poly.pdbx_strand_id
1 'polypeptide(L)'
;MSRKLFTEEQIAALRQNPYVYSVSRSTLVLRKSFKEIFYTEYMEGVYPKDVFKKYGFDPAVLGERRIGGALQHIKEEYAKYGCFYEGRRPADRSDTAAKVKPEDDIKALRHEVEYLRQEVEY
;
A
#
# COMPACT_ATOMS: atom_id res chain seq x y z
N MET A 1 19.97 14.06 -12.07
CA MET A 1 19.64 12.82 -11.35
C MET A 1 19.27 11.74 -12.37
N SER A 2 20.22 10.90 -12.76
CA SER A 2 19.98 9.83 -13.73
C SER A 2 19.13 8.72 -13.10
N ARG A 3 17.97 8.43 -13.70
CA ARG A 3 17.16 7.27 -13.29
C ARG A 3 17.94 6.00 -13.63
N LYS A 4 18.24 5.16 -12.64
CA LYS A 4 18.76 3.80 -12.91
C LYS A 4 17.66 3.02 -13.64
N LEU A 5 17.88 2.71 -14.91
CA LEU A 5 17.00 1.85 -15.69
C LEU A 5 17.42 0.40 -15.50
N PHE A 6 16.45 -0.51 -15.50
CA PHE A 6 16.73 -1.93 -15.51
C PHE A 6 17.22 -2.35 -16.90
N THR A 7 18.29 -3.15 -16.94
CA THR A 7 18.72 -3.84 -18.17
C THR A 7 17.75 -4.97 -18.51
N GLU A 8 17.76 -5.45 -19.75
CA GLU A 8 16.85 -6.53 -20.17
C GLU A 8 17.10 -7.82 -19.39
N GLU A 9 18.35 -8.11 -19.04
CA GLU A 9 18.74 -9.22 -18.17
C GLU A 9 18.12 -9.09 -16.77
N GLN A 10 18.19 -7.90 -16.18
CA GLN A 10 17.58 -7.63 -14.86
C GLN A 10 16.06 -7.75 -14.92
N ILE A 11 15.44 -7.27 -16.00
CA ILE A 11 14.00 -7.42 -16.21
C ILE A 11 13.63 -8.91 -16.32
N ALA A 12 14.40 -9.71 -17.06
CA ALA A 12 14.16 -11.13 -17.21
C ALA A 12 14.29 -11.88 -15.87
N ALA A 13 15.33 -11.57 -15.08
CA ALA A 13 15.51 -12.14 -13.74
C ALA A 13 14.34 -11.78 -12.80
N LEU A 14 13.93 -10.51 -12.79
CA LEU A 14 12.80 -10.05 -11.97
C LEU A 14 11.47 -10.67 -12.41
N ARG A 15 11.27 -10.94 -13.71
CA ARG A 15 10.06 -11.61 -14.23
C ARG A 15 9.93 -13.06 -13.76
N GLN A 16 11.03 -13.74 -13.45
CA GLN A 16 10.98 -15.11 -12.95
C GLN A 16 10.46 -15.18 -11.51
N ASN A 17 10.47 -14.07 -10.78
CA ASN A 17 10.06 -14.04 -9.39
C ASN A 17 8.51 -14.00 -9.27
N PRO A 18 7.88 -14.95 -8.55
CA PRO A 18 6.42 -15.01 -8.41
C PRO A 18 5.81 -13.79 -7.70
N TYR A 19 6.61 -13.02 -6.97
CA TYR A 19 6.18 -11.81 -6.25
C TYR A 19 6.15 -10.55 -7.13
N VAL A 20 6.61 -10.65 -8.38
CA VAL A 20 6.54 -9.56 -9.36
C VAL A 20 5.24 -9.66 -10.15
N TYR A 21 4.49 -8.56 -10.16
CA TYR A 21 3.29 -8.43 -10.98
C TYR A 21 3.64 -8.01 -12.40
N SER A 22 4.43 -6.94 -12.53
CA SER A 22 4.90 -6.44 -13.82
C SER A 22 6.19 -5.66 -13.65
N VAL A 23 7.09 -5.78 -14.61
CA VAL A 23 8.36 -5.05 -14.61
C VAL A 23 8.58 -4.41 -15.98
N SER A 24 8.98 -3.14 -15.94
CA SER A 24 9.35 -2.28 -17.06
C SER A 24 10.74 -1.69 -16.80
N ARG A 25 11.36 -1.08 -17.81
CA ARG A 25 12.71 -0.48 -17.68
C ARG A 25 12.84 0.52 -16.53
N SER A 26 11.77 1.23 -16.18
CA SER A 26 11.75 2.23 -15.11
C SER A 26 11.00 1.80 -13.85
N THR A 27 9.99 0.94 -14.00
CA THR A 27 8.96 0.68 -12.99
C THR A 27 8.90 -0.80 -12.66
N LEU A 28 8.82 -1.12 -11.37
CA LEU A 28 8.60 -2.47 -10.86
C LEU A 28 7.29 -2.45 -10.05
N VAL A 29 6.34 -3.28 -10.46
CA VAL A 29 5.05 -3.46 -9.79
C VAL A 29 5.08 -4.79 -9.07
N LEU A 30 4.91 -4.72 -7.75
CA LEU A 30 4.87 -5.86 -6.84
C LEU A 30 3.45 -6.41 -6.76
N ARG A 31 3.32 -7.72 -6.56
CA ARG A 31 2.03 -8.34 -6.25
C ARG A 31 1.52 -7.90 -4.88
N LYS A 32 0.19 -7.99 -4.71
CA LYS A 32 -0.46 -7.73 -3.42
C LYS A 32 0.10 -8.61 -2.30
N SER A 33 0.25 -9.90 -2.57
CA SER A 33 0.77 -10.88 -1.60
C SER A 33 2.14 -10.48 -1.05
N PHE A 34 3.02 -9.95 -1.90
CA PHE A 34 4.31 -9.48 -1.46
C PHE A 34 4.23 -8.20 -0.62
N LYS A 35 3.33 -7.26 -0.96
CA LYS A 35 3.13 -6.05 -0.15
C LYS A 35 2.67 -6.38 1.27
N GLU A 36 1.78 -7.36 1.41
CA GLU A 36 1.31 -7.86 2.71
C GLU A 36 2.46 -8.43 3.53
N ILE A 37 3.19 -9.39 2.97
CA ILE A 37 4.37 -9.99 3.61
C ILE A 37 5.39 -8.91 4.01
N PHE A 38 5.69 -7.99 3.09
CA PHE A 38 6.65 -6.92 3.32
C PHE A 38 6.21 -6.00 4.46
N TYR A 39 4.92 -5.66 4.52
CA TYR A 39 4.40 -4.83 5.60
C TYR A 39 4.42 -5.56 6.95
N THR A 40 4.08 -6.84 6.98
CA THR A 40 4.17 -7.67 8.18
C THR A 40 5.60 -7.76 8.71
N GLU A 41 6.58 -8.14 7.89
CA GLU A 41 7.99 -8.19 8.33
C GLU A 41 8.52 -6.81 8.72
N TYR A 42 8.07 -5.75 8.04
CA TYR A 42 8.41 -4.40 8.42
C TYR A 42 7.86 -4.00 9.80
N MET A 43 6.63 -4.43 10.15
CA MET A 43 6.06 -4.25 11.49
C MET A 43 6.79 -5.06 12.56
N GLU A 44 7.36 -6.21 12.19
CA GLU A 44 8.24 -7.01 13.07
C GLU A 44 9.63 -6.39 13.26
N GLY A 45 9.94 -5.28 12.58
CA GLY A 45 11.20 -4.55 12.70
C GLY A 45 12.29 -5.01 11.71
N VAL A 46 11.94 -5.84 10.72
CA VAL A 46 12.89 -6.26 9.67
C VAL A 46 13.15 -5.10 8.72
N TYR A 47 14.41 -4.92 8.33
CA TYR A 47 14.78 -3.87 7.39
C TYR A 47 14.23 -4.18 5.98
N PRO A 48 13.69 -3.18 5.27
CA PRO A 48 13.20 -3.33 3.89
C PRO A 48 14.17 -4.04 2.95
N LYS A 49 15.47 -3.72 3.07
CA LYS A 49 16.53 -4.30 2.23
C LYS A 49 16.64 -5.82 2.42
N ASP A 50 16.48 -6.29 3.65
CA ASP A 50 16.60 -7.71 3.99
C ASP A 50 15.36 -8.48 3.53
N VAL A 51 14.17 -7.89 3.64
CA VAL A 51 12.94 -8.48 3.09
C VAL A 51 13.09 -8.67 1.58
N PHE A 52 13.48 -7.63 0.85
CA PHE A 52 13.70 -7.76 -0.61
C PHE A 52 14.72 -8.87 -0.91
N LYS A 53 15.85 -8.91 -0.19
CA LYS A 53 16.88 -9.95 -0.36
C LYS A 53 16.35 -11.37 -0.09
N LYS A 54 15.57 -11.54 0.98
CA LYS A 54 14.96 -12.83 1.39
C LYS A 54 14.01 -13.38 0.33
N TYR A 55 13.26 -12.51 -0.33
CA TYR A 55 12.29 -12.88 -1.36
C TYR A 55 12.88 -12.86 -2.79
N GLY A 56 14.21 -12.91 -2.92
CA GLY A 56 14.88 -13.06 -4.22
C GLY A 56 14.96 -11.78 -5.04
N PHE A 57 14.87 -10.61 -4.41
CA PHE A 57 15.18 -9.33 -5.03
C PHE A 57 16.58 -8.89 -4.63
N ASP A 58 17.43 -8.60 -5.61
CA ASP A 58 18.76 -8.06 -5.32
C ASP A 58 18.67 -6.57 -4.94
N PRO A 59 18.97 -6.18 -3.69
CA PRO A 59 18.93 -4.78 -3.26
C PRO A 59 19.94 -3.90 -4.00
N ALA A 60 21.03 -4.47 -4.55
CA ALA A 60 21.99 -3.73 -5.37
C ALA A 60 21.38 -3.36 -6.73
N VAL A 61 20.59 -4.26 -7.32
CA VAL A 61 19.89 -4.06 -8.61
C VAL A 61 18.72 -3.08 -8.45
N LEU A 62 17.93 -3.20 -7.39
CA LEU A 62 16.84 -2.26 -7.11
C LEU A 62 17.38 -0.87 -6.74
N GLY A 63 18.40 -0.83 -5.89
CA GLY A 63 18.96 0.39 -5.32
C GLY A 63 18.10 0.96 -4.19
N GLU A 64 18.76 1.65 -3.26
CA GLU A 64 18.15 2.16 -2.03
C GLU A 64 16.97 3.11 -2.29
N ARG A 65 17.06 3.94 -3.34
CA ARG A 65 16.01 4.90 -3.68
C ARG A 65 14.68 4.20 -4.02
N ARG A 66 14.73 3.06 -4.73
CA ARG A 66 13.51 2.31 -5.06
C ARG A 66 12.97 1.57 -3.85
N ILE A 67 13.84 1.01 -3.02
CA ILE A 67 13.45 0.32 -1.78
C ILE A 67 12.77 1.31 -0.83
N GLY A 68 13.35 2.48 -0.62
CA GLY A 68 12.76 3.54 0.20
C GLY A 68 11.44 4.06 -0.37
N GLY A 69 11.37 4.27 -1.69
CA GLY A 69 10.13 4.65 -2.37
C GLY A 69 9.04 3.59 -2.25
N ALA A 70 9.38 2.30 -2.38
CA ALA A 70 8.44 1.20 -2.21
C ALA A 70 7.91 1.15 -0.78
N LEU A 71 8.79 1.30 0.23
CA LEU A 71 8.36 1.38 1.63
C LEU A 71 7.39 2.54 1.85
N GLN A 72 7.72 3.73 1.36
CA GLN A 72 6.89 4.91 1.51
C GLN A 72 5.52 4.69 0.85
N HIS A 73 5.47 4.18 -0.38
CA HIS A 73 4.22 3.89 -1.07
C HIS A 73 3.38 2.82 -0.36
N ILE A 74 3.99 1.75 0.15
CA ILE A 74 3.28 0.69 0.89
C ILE A 74 2.68 1.27 2.18
N LYS A 75 3.44 2.11 2.91
CA LYS A 75 2.93 2.80 4.11
C LYS A 75 1.77 3.74 3.78
N GLU A 76 1.90 4.54 2.73
CA GLU A 76 0.85 5.47 2.28
C GLU A 76 -0.40 4.72 1.82
N GLU A 77 -0.24 3.62 1.08
CA GLU A 77 -1.34 2.76 0.63
C GLU A 77 -2.07 2.13 1.82
N TYR A 78 -1.34 1.58 2.79
CA TYR A 78 -1.93 1.02 4.01
C TYR A 78 -2.58 2.10 4.87
N ALA A 79 -1.96 3.26 5.06
CA ALA A 79 -2.52 4.35 5.84
C ALA A 79 -3.80 4.92 5.20
N LYS A 80 -3.89 4.92 3.87
CA LYS A 80 -5.04 5.46 3.14
C LYS A 80 -6.21 4.47 3.03
N TYR A 81 -5.93 3.17 2.88
CA TYR A 81 -6.94 2.18 2.53
C TYR A 81 -7.08 1.03 3.54
N GLY A 82 -6.14 0.86 4.46
CA GLY A 82 -6.08 -0.29 5.37
C GLY A 82 -5.83 -1.65 4.71
N CYS A 83 -5.66 -1.68 3.38
CA CYS A 83 -5.44 -2.91 2.61
C CYS A 83 -4.62 -2.65 1.34
N PHE A 84 -4.02 -3.71 0.80
CA PHE A 84 -3.19 -3.63 -0.41
C PHE A 84 -3.95 -4.09 -1.66
N TYR A 85 -3.58 -3.51 -2.81
CA TYR A 85 -4.14 -3.88 -4.12
C TYR A 85 -3.05 -4.35 -5.10
N GLU A 86 -3.47 -5.20 -6.04
CA GLU A 86 -2.65 -5.66 -7.16
C GLU A 86 -2.89 -4.78 -8.39
N GLY A 87 -1.81 -4.28 -9.02
CA GLY A 87 -1.89 -3.47 -10.24
C GLY A 87 -2.29 -2.00 -10.05
N ARG A 88 -2.88 -1.41 -11.10
CA ARG A 88 -3.44 -0.04 -11.07
C ARG A 88 -4.86 -0.13 -10.52
N ARG A 89 -5.12 0.59 -9.41
CA ARG A 89 -6.49 0.79 -8.95
C ARG A 89 -7.33 1.39 -10.08
N PRO A 90 -8.58 0.95 -10.31
CA PRO A 90 -9.50 1.73 -11.12
C PRO A 90 -9.55 3.14 -10.55
N ALA A 91 -9.46 4.15 -11.43
CA ALA A 91 -9.43 5.55 -11.05
C ALA A 91 -10.47 5.80 -9.96
N ASP A 92 -9.98 6.27 -8.82
CA ASP A 92 -10.82 6.61 -7.69
C ASP A 92 -11.86 7.64 -8.17
N ARG A 93 -13.12 7.22 -8.30
CA ARG A 93 -14.25 8.15 -8.44
C ARG A 93 -14.57 8.80 -7.09
N SER A 94 -13.60 9.06 -6.23
CA SER A 94 -13.87 9.56 -4.88
C SER A 94 -12.78 10.45 -4.28
N ASP A 95 -12.45 11.53 -5.00
CA ASP A 95 -12.04 12.78 -4.33
C ASP A 95 -13.17 13.37 -3.44
N THR A 96 -14.26 12.64 -3.18
CA THR A 96 -15.40 13.05 -2.35
C THR A 96 -15.64 12.22 -1.08
N ALA A 97 -14.90 11.14 -0.80
CA ALA A 97 -15.25 10.23 0.31
C ALA A 97 -14.28 10.22 1.52
N ALA A 98 -13.10 10.83 1.45
CA ALA A 98 -12.10 10.78 2.53
C ALA A 98 -12.04 12.06 3.39
N LYS A 99 -13.22 12.61 3.74
CA LYS A 99 -13.41 13.53 4.86
C LYS A 99 -14.62 13.13 5.69
N VAL A 100 -14.80 11.84 5.97
CA VAL A 100 -15.67 11.46 7.10
C VAL A 100 -14.82 11.61 8.34
N LYS A 101 -14.92 12.79 8.96
CA LYS A 101 -14.42 13.02 10.30
C LYS A 101 -15.21 12.10 11.22
N PRO A 102 -14.59 11.44 12.22
CA PRO A 102 -15.32 10.65 13.22
C PRO A 102 -16.30 11.49 14.07
N GLU A 103 -16.29 12.82 13.89
CA GLU A 103 -17.15 13.78 14.57
C GLU A 103 -18.61 13.77 14.07
N ASP A 104 -18.84 13.44 12.79
CA ASP A 104 -20.18 13.51 12.19
C ASP A 104 -21.05 12.29 12.57
N ASP A 105 -20.45 11.10 12.70
CA ASP A 105 -21.14 9.90 13.19
C ASP A 105 -21.60 10.07 14.65
N ILE A 106 -20.82 10.78 15.48
CA ILE A 106 -21.17 11.04 16.88
C ILE A 106 -22.39 11.97 16.98
N LYS A 107 -22.56 12.92 16.06
CA LYS A 107 -23.75 13.79 16.05
C LYS A 107 -25.01 13.06 15.60
N ALA A 108 -24.90 12.21 14.57
CA ALA A 108 -26.02 11.41 14.09
C ALA A 108 -26.55 10.48 15.18
N LEU A 109 -25.65 9.77 15.89
CA LEU A 109 -26.01 8.89 17.00
C LEU A 109 -26.66 9.63 18.18
N ARG A 110 -26.22 10.87 18.47
CA ARG A 110 -26.82 11.68 19.55
C ARG A 110 -28.25 12.12 19.23
N HIS A 111 -28.53 12.45 17.96
CA HIS A 111 -29.85 12.86 17.54
C HIS A 111 -30.86 11.70 17.55
N GLU A 112 -30.40 10.47 17.28
CA GLU A 112 -31.23 9.27 17.33
C GLU A 112 -31.61 8.89 18.78
N VAL A 113 -30.69 9.00 19.73
CA VAL A 113 -30.98 8.78 21.17
C VAL A 113 -31.96 9.80 21.72
N GLU A 114 -31.89 11.05 21.27
CA GLU A 114 -32.78 12.13 21.71
C GLU A 114 -34.21 11.95 21.19
N TYR A 115 -34.37 11.52 19.93
CA TYR A 115 -35.67 11.19 19.33
C TYR A 115 -36.33 10.01 20.04
N LEU A 116 -35.60 8.92 20.27
CA LEU A 116 -36.13 7.73 20.96
C LEU A 116 -36.52 8.01 22.41
N ARG A 117 -35.83 8.95 23.08
CA ARG A 117 -36.23 9.38 24.44
C ARG A 117 -37.58 10.10 24.45
N GLN A 118 -37.93 10.84 23.41
CA GLN A 118 -39.21 11.54 23.33
C GLN A 118 -40.39 10.59 23.08
N GLU A 119 -40.20 9.45 22.41
CA GLU A 119 -41.26 8.44 22.20
C GLU A 119 -41.61 7.63 23.46
N VAL A 120 -40.70 7.53 24.43
CA VAL A 120 -40.92 6.77 25.67
C VAL A 120 -41.63 7.62 26.75
N GLU A 121 -41.73 8.94 26.55
CA GLU A 121 -42.40 9.87 27.47
C GLU A 121 -43.88 10.18 27.12
N TYR A 122 -44.51 9.40 26.22
CA TYR A 122 -45.96 9.48 25.94
C TYR A 122 -46.70 8.16 26.16
#